data_AF-A0A922W1Y5-F1
#
_entry.id   AF-A0A922W1Y5-F1
#
_cell.length_a   1.000
_cell.length_b   1.000
_cell.length_c   1.000
_cell.angle_alpha   90.00
_cell.angle_beta   90.00
_cell.angle_gamma   90.00
#
_symmetry.space_group_name_H-M   'P 1'
#
loop_
_entity.id
_entity.type
_entity.pdbx_description
1 polymer ?
#
loop_
_entity_poly.entity_id
_entity_poly.type
_entity_poly.pdbx_seq_one_letter_code
_entity_poly.pdbx_strand_id
1 'polypeptide(L)' 'MIARLVTALIVTGLLVSCAPYEAEPTSVYQWERRQEGIERAHAQRVERCRAMNRDSERFARECADLREID' A
#
# COMPACT_ATOMS: atom_id res chain seq x y z
N MET A 1 30.02 10.18 -5.17
CA MET A 1 28.89 9.94 -6.11
C MET A 1 27.72 9.22 -5.44
N ILE A 2 27.95 8.11 -4.74
CA ILE A 2 26.89 7.32 -4.06
C ILE A 2 26.06 8.15 -3.07
N ALA A 3 26.70 8.98 -2.24
CA ALA A 3 25.99 9.83 -1.28
C ALA A 3 24.95 10.75 -1.95
N ARG A 4 25.27 11.36 -3.10
CA ARG A 4 24.35 12.24 -3.85
C ARG A 4 23.17 11.48 -4.46
N LEU A 5 23.38 10.24 -4.89
CA LEU A 5 22.32 9.35 -5.40
C LEU A 5 21.34 8.97 -4.29
N VAL A 6 21.85 8.65 -3.10
CA VAL A 6 21.00 8.31 -1.93
C VAL A 6 20.19 9.52 -1.49
N THR A 7 20.78 10.72 -1.43
CA THR A 7 20.03 11.93 -1.07
C THR A 7 18.93 12.24 -2.08
N ALA A 8 19.20 12.06 -3.38
CA ALA A 8 18.21 12.29 -4.42
C ALA A 8 17.01 11.34 -4.33
N LEU A 9 17.24 10.06 -4.00
CA LEU A 9 16.20 9.04 -3.84
C LEU A 9 15.27 9.30 -2.64
N ILE A 10 15.84 9.80 -1.54
CA ILE A 10 15.06 10.16 -0.34
C ILE A 10 14.17 11.37 -0.61
N VAL A 11 14.70 12.38 -1.31
CA VAL A 11 13.95 13.62 -1.62
C VAL A 11 12.77 13.35 -2.56
N THR A 12 12.93 12.50 -3.58
CA THR A 12 11.80 12.13 -4.45
C THR A 12 10.76 11.27 -3.74
N GLY A 13 11.15 10.40 -2.80
CA GLY A 13 10.22 9.60 -2.00
C GLY A 13 9.26 10.46 -1.15
N LEU A 14 9.75 11.57 -0.60
CA LEU A 14 8.97 12.47 0.25
C LEU A 14 7.92 13.30 -0.53
N LEU A 15 8.14 13.54 -1.83
CA LEU A 15 7.24 14.35 -2.66
C LEU A 15 6.05 13.54 -3.23
N VAL A 16 6.13 12.21 -3.24
CA VAL A 16 5.06 11.34 -3.78
C VAL A 16 3.97 11.07 -2.75
N SER A 17 4.23 11.27 -1.45
CA SER A 17 3.29 10.92 -0.38
C SER A 17 2.30 12.03 0.00
N CYS A 18 1.91 12.91 -0.93
CA CYS A 18 0.80 13.84 -0.72
C CYS A 18 -0.55 13.10 -0.72
N ALA A 19 -0.75 12.25 0.29
CA ALA A 19 -2.07 11.75 0.64
C ALA A 19 -2.87 12.87 1.32
N PRO A 20 -4.19 12.97 1.10
CA PRO A 20 -5.03 13.88 1.86
C PRO A 20 -4.87 13.57 3.36
N TYR A 21 -4.77 14.61 4.18
CA TYR A 21 -4.72 14.43 5.63
C TYR A 21 -6.01 13.77 6.11
N GLU A 22 -5.90 12.55 6.62
CA GLU A 22 -6.96 11.92 7.40
C GLU A 22 -6.74 12.22 8.88
N ALA A 23 -7.79 12.70 9.54
CA ALA A 23 -7.75 12.87 10.99
C ALA A 23 -7.55 11.52 11.69
N GLU A 24 -6.67 11.51 12.70
CA GLU A 24 -6.44 10.35 13.55
C GLU A 24 -7.71 10.06 14.38
N PRO A 25 -8.07 8.79 14.65
CA PRO A 25 -9.29 8.49 15.36
C PRO A 25 -9.13 8.94 16.82
N THR A 26 -10.11 9.68 17.32
CA THR A 26 -10.12 10.24 18.67
C THR A 26 -10.77 9.32 19.70
N SER A 27 -11.34 8.20 19.26
CA SER A 27 -11.96 7.19 20.11
C SER A 27 -11.67 5.77 19.63
N VAL A 28 -11.77 4.80 20.54
CA VAL A 28 -11.59 3.37 20.25
C VAL A 28 -12.54 2.91 19.14
N TYR A 29 -13.81 3.32 19.19
CA TYR A 29 -14.79 2.97 18.17
C TYR A 29 -14.43 3.53 16.78
N GLN A 30 -13.91 4.76 16.72
CA GLN A 30 -13.43 5.33 15.45
C GLN A 30 -12.23 4.57 14.91
N TRP A 31 -11.34 4.10 15.79
CA TRP A 31 -10.21 3.27 15.42
C TRP A 31 -10.65 1.90 14.89
N GLU A 32 -11.54 1.21 15.59
CA GLU A 32 -12.07 -0.09 15.19
C GLU A 32 -12.72 -0.02 13.81
N ARG A 33 -13.61 0.96 13.60
CA ARG A 33 -14.25 1.18 12.29
C ARG A 33 -13.23 1.42 11.17
N ARG A 34 -12.13 2.12 11.47
CA ARG A 34 -11.03 2.33 10.51
C ARG A 34 -10.33 1.01 10.20
N GLN A 35 -10.00 0.21 11.21
CA GLN A 35 -9.38 -1.11 10.99
C GLN A 35 -10.26 -2.02 10.15
N GLU A 36 -11.56 -2.12 10.46
CA GLU A 36 -12.52 -2.89 9.66
C GLU A 36 -12.56 -2.43 8.19
N GLY A 37 -12.42 -1.12 7.95
CA GLY A 37 -12.35 -0.56 6.60
C GLY A 37 -11.10 -1.01 5.84
N ILE A 38 -9.94 -0.97 6.52
CA ILE A 38 -8.65 -1.40 5.97
C ILE A 38 -8.70 -2.90 5.65
N GLU A 39 -9.20 -3.72 6.57
CA GLU A 39 -9.32 -5.16 6.38
C GLU A 39 -10.23 -5.51 5.19
N ARG A 40 -11.38 -4.84 5.08
CA ARG A 40 -12.29 -5.02 3.93
C ARG A 40 -11.63 -4.63 2.61
N ALA A 41 -10.92 -3.50 2.57
CA ALA A 41 -10.21 -3.07 1.38
C ALA A 41 -9.09 -4.03 1.00
N HIS A 42 -8.35 -4.55 1.99
CA HIS A 42 -7.31 -5.55 1.79
C HIS A 42 -7.90 -6.86 1.24
N ALA A 43 -8.97 -7.37 1.84
CA ALA A 43 -9.65 -8.57 1.35
C ALA A 43 -10.11 -8.43 -0.11
N GLN A 44 -10.69 -7.27 -0.47
CA GLN A 44 -11.08 -6.98 -1.85
C GLN A 44 -9.88 -6.94 -2.82
N ARG A 45 -8.72 -6.43 -2.38
CA ARG A 45 -7.49 -6.49 -3.18
C ARG A 45 -7.04 -7.95 -3.39
N VAL A 46 -7.00 -8.73 -2.32
CA VAL A 46 -6.59 -10.14 -2.37
C VAL A 46 -7.48 -10.93 -3.32
N GLU A 47 -8.80 -10.80 -3.24
CA GLU A 47 -9.74 -11.45 -4.16
C GLU A 47 -9.49 -11.08 -5.62
N ARG A 48 -9.25 -9.79 -5.89
CA ARG A 48 -8.92 -9.31 -7.24
C ARG A 48 -7.62 -9.93 -7.76
N CYS A 49 -6.59 -9.98 -6.92
CA CYS A 49 -5.30 -10.56 -7.26
C CYS A 49 -5.38 -12.09 -7.43
N ARG A 50 -6.22 -12.79 -6.67
CA ARG A 50 -6.46 -14.23 -6.81
C ARG A 50 -7.02 -14.59 -8.18
N ALA A 51 -7.89 -13.74 -8.73
CA ALA A 51 -8.45 -13.94 -10.06
C ALA A 51 -7.51 -13.54 -11.22
N MET A 52 -6.37 -12.90 -10.92
CA MET A 52 -5.42 -12.45 -11.94
C MET A 52 -4.40 -13.52 -12.30
N ASN A 53 -3.90 -13.49 -13.55
CA ASN A 53 -2.79 -14.35 -13.96
C ASN A 53 -1.49 -13.91 -13.27
N ARG A 54 -0.91 -14.81 -12.47
CA ARG A 54 0.32 -14.56 -11.68
C ARG A 54 1.54 -14.24 -12.53
N ASP A 55 1.60 -14.73 -13.76
CA ASP A 55 2.73 -14.48 -14.67
C ASP A 55 2.60 -13.17 -15.46
N SER A 56 1.50 -12.44 -15.29
CA SER A 56 1.29 -11.18 -16.00
C SER A 56 2.10 -10.04 -15.39
N GLU A 57 2.59 -9.13 -16.24
CA GLU A 57 3.23 -7.90 -15.77
C GLU A 57 2.31 -7.07 -14.86
N ARG A 58 1.00 -7.16 -15.09
CA ARG A 58 0.00 -6.47 -14.28
C ARG A 58 -0.01 -7.00 -12.84
N PHE A 59 0.05 -8.32 -12.66
CA PHE A 59 0.16 -8.93 -11.34
C PHE A 59 1.46 -8.51 -10.64
N ALA A 60 2.58 -8.49 -11.37
CA ALA A 60 3.86 -8.04 -10.84
C ALA A 60 3.86 -6.56 -10.40
N ARG A 61 3.01 -5.70 -10.99
CA ARG A 61 2.87 -4.30 -10.58
C ARG A 61 1.89 -4.08 -9.42
N GLU A 62 0.76 -4.79 -9.41
CA GLU A 62 -0.37 -4.50 -8.51
C GLU A 62 -0.49 -5.43 -7.30
N CYS A 63 0.12 -6.63 -7.38
CA CYS A 63 -0.11 -7.75 -6.45
C CYS A 63 1.20 -8.44 -6.00
N ALA A 64 2.37 -7.87 -6.29
CA ALA A 64 3.65 -8.49 -5.98
C ALA A 64 3.87 -8.72 -4.48
N ASP A 65 3.31 -7.85 -3.64
CA ASP A 65 3.29 -7.96 -2.17
C ASP A 65 2.60 -9.25 -1.69
N LEU A 66 1.62 -9.74 -2.44
CA LEU A 66 0.86 -10.94 -2.10
C LEU A 66 1.53 -12.25 -2.55
N ARG A 67 2.61 -12.19 -3.34
CA ARG A 67 3.32 -13.39 -3.81
C ARG A 67 4.20 -14.02 -2.73
N GLU A 68 4.68 -13.22 -1.78
CA GLU A 68 5.62 -13.64 -0.72
C GLU A 68 4.91 -14.22 0.51
N ILE A 69 3.58 -14.09 0.57
CA ILE A 69 2.76 -14.49 1.73
C ILE A 69 2.21 -15.93 1.60
N ASP A 70 2.20 -16.51 0.39
CA ASP A 70 1.84 -17.92 0.10
C ASP A 70 3.04 -18.86 0.31
#